data_AF-A0A920LHY3-F1
#
_entry.id   AF-A0A920LHY3-F1
#
_cell.length_a   1.000
_cell.length_b   1.000
_cell.length_c   1.000
_cell.angle_alpha   90.00
_cell.angle_beta   90.00
_cell.angle_gamma   90.00
#
_symmetry.space_group_name_H-M   'P 1'
#
loop_
_entity.id
_entity.type
_entity.pdbx_description
1 polymer ?
#
loop_
_entity_poly.entity_id
_entity_poly.type
_entity_poly.pdbx_seq_one_letter_code
_entity_poly.pdbx_strand_id
1 'polypeptide(L)'
;METLEWDKIESHGYENWGLSSLFSKNSRYSYYPEPSVNEDENIQRNTEYSQVDLFQKFLFKVGETNLLNLNIQFSESSDIDRYDQLSIPKGNSLKFAEWYYGPQKRLLISPSLKIFPERKFMKKGIITLGFQKINESRIKRKFNTLNRSHQIEDLKVFSINGDFDTFFEGGHSNIIWARIHLQLQLFKSIR
;
A
#
# COMPACT_ATOMS: atom_id res chain seq x y z
N MET A 1 -11.15 0.64 -16.32
CA MET A 1 -10.30 -0.40 -15.72
C MET A 1 -9.68 -1.15 -16.88
N GLU A 2 -8.39 -1.47 -16.78
CA GLU A 2 -7.62 -2.08 -17.85
C GLU A 2 -7.12 -3.43 -17.34
N THR A 3 -7.42 -4.51 -18.05
CA THR A 3 -6.98 -5.87 -17.74
C THR A 3 -5.58 -6.06 -18.30
N LEU A 4 -4.73 -6.82 -17.61
CA LEU A 4 -3.42 -7.16 -18.17
C LEU A 4 -3.59 -8.11 -19.37
N GLU A 5 -3.01 -7.72 -20.51
CA GLU A 5 -2.91 -8.50 -21.73
C GLU A 5 -1.44 -8.84 -21.99
N TRP A 6 -1.17 -10.08 -22.43
CA TRP A 6 0.18 -10.48 -22.82
C TRP A 6 0.41 -10.20 -24.31
N ASP A 7 1.44 -9.41 -24.62
CA ASP A 7 1.83 -9.13 -26.01
C ASP A 7 2.68 -10.28 -26.60
N LYS A 8 2.37 -10.73 -27.82
CA LYS A 8 2.90 -11.96 -28.47
C LYS A 8 4.36 -11.85 -28.95
N ILE A 9 5.24 -11.23 -28.19
CA ILE A 9 6.62 -10.97 -28.59
C ILE A 9 7.57 -11.74 -27.68
N GLU A 10 7.69 -13.05 -27.91
CA GLU A 10 8.96 -13.82 -27.97
C GLU A 10 8.75 -15.35 -27.88
N SER A 11 9.52 -16.09 -28.67
CA SER A 11 9.58 -17.56 -28.67
C SER A 11 10.30 -18.07 -27.42
N HIS A 12 9.57 -18.23 -26.31
CA HIS A 12 10.08 -18.86 -25.08
C HIS A 12 10.13 -20.40 -25.15
N GLY A 13 9.83 -21.01 -26.31
CA GLY A 13 9.92 -22.47 -26.51
C GLY A 13 8.83 -23.29 -25.79
N TYR A 14 7.80 -22.63 -25.25
CA TYR A 14 6.69 -23.26 -24.54
C TYR A 14 5.35 -22.72 -25.06
N GLU A 15 4.62 -23.46 -25.88
CA GLU A 15 3.42 -22.97 -26.59
C GLU A 15 2.31 -22.41 -25.67
N ASN A 16 2.24 -22.85 -24.41
CA ASN A 16 1.18 -22.50 -23.47
C ASN A 16 1.60 -21.50 -22.37
N TRP A 17 2.80 -20.92 -22.47
CA TRP A 17 3.29 -20.03 -21.44
C TRP A 17 2.51 -18.71 -21.45
N GLY A 18 2.07 -18.25 -20.27
CA GLY A 18 1.29 -17.02 -20.12
C GLY A 18 -0.19 -17.14 -20.49
N LEU A 19 -0.63 -18.26 -21.07
CA LEU A 19 -2.03 -18.49 -21.43
C LEU A 19 -2.86 -18.92 -20.21
N SER A 20 -4.08 -18.36 -20.11
CA SER A 20 -5.04 -18.67 -19.05
C SER A 20 -6.36 -19.14 -19.65
N SER A 21 -6.60 -20.44 -19.66
CA SER A 21 -7.82 -21.04 -20.24
C SER A 21 -9.04 -21.02 -19.32
N LEU A 22 -8.81 -20.94 -18.00
CA LEU A 22 -9.86 -20.91 -16.98
C LEU A 22 -9.66 -19.72 -16.04
N PHE A 23 -10.75 -19.12 -15.61
CA PHE A 23 -10.75 -18.07 -14.58
C PHE A 23 -11.95 -18.19 -13.63
N SER A 24 -11.88 -17.51 -12.50
CA SER A 24 -13.00 -17.48 -11.54
C SER A 24 -13.81 -16.20 -11.70
N LYS A 25 -15.12 -16.35 -11.94
CA LYS A 25 -16.09 -15.23 -11.88
C LYS A 25 -16.58 -14.94 -10.46
N ASN A 26 -16.13 -15.69 -9.47
CA ASN A 26 -16.54 -15.46 -8.09
C ASN A 26 -15.99 -14.12 -7.59
N SER A 27 -16.79 -13.44 -6.79
CA SER A 27 -16.41 -12.18 -6.15
C SER A 27 -16.95 -12.15 -4.74
N ARG A 28 -16.78 -11.02 -4.05
CA ARG A 28 -17.45 -10.78 -2.76
C ARG A 28 -18.98 -10.95 -2.84
N TYR A 29 -19.58 -10.62 -3.98
CA TYR A 29 -21.04 -10.54 -4.17
C TYR A 29 -21.62 -11.64 -5.05
N SER A 30 -20.79 -12.32 -5.85
CA SER A 30 -21.24 -13.32 -6.82
C SER A 30 -20.62 -14.68 -6.53
N TYR A 31 -21.45 -15.72 -6.59
CA TYR A 31 -21.04 -17.10 -6.39
C TYR A 31 -21.22 -17.92 -7.67
N TYR A 32 -20.17 -18.65 -8.05
CA TYR A 32 -20.17 -19.61 -9.13
C TYR A 32 -19.54 -20.93 -8.64
N PRO A 33 -20.23 -22.07 -8.79
CA PRO A 33 -19.75 -23.35 -8.27
C PRO A 33 -18.54 -23.89 -9.03
N GLU A 34 -18.38 -23.50 -10.30
CA GLU A 34 -17.31 -23.93 -11.19
C GLU A 34 -16.58 -22.74 -11.84
N PRO A 35 -15.32 -22.91 -12.27
CA PRO A 35 -14.60 -21.90 -13.03
C PRO A 35 -15.22 -21.70 -14.42
N SER A 36 -14.97 -20.53 -15.00
CA SER A 36 -15.42 -20.17 -16.35
C SER A 36 -14.27 -20.30 -17.35
N VAL A 37 -14.63 -20.64 -18.60
CA VAL A 37 -13.69 -20.63 -19.74
C VAL A 37 -13.33 -19.19 -20.08
N ASN A 38 -12.04 -18.92 -20.26
CA ASN A 38 -11.54 -17.66 -20.77
C ASN A 38 -11.53 -17.73 -22.30
N GLU A 39 -12.39 -16.94 -22.94
CA GLU A 39 -12.51 -16.93 -24.41
C GLU A 39 -11.25 -16.39 -25.10
N ASP A 40 -10.49 -15.53 -24.42
CA ASP A 40 -9.19 -15.05 -24.86
C ASP A 40 -8.13 -15.38 -23.82
N GLU A 41 -7.37 -16.43 -24.09
CA GLU A 41 -6.36 -16.95 -23.17
C GLU A 41 -5.19 -16.00 -22.94
N ASN A 42 -4.99 -14.97 -23.78
CA ASN A 42 -3.94 -13.96 -23.62
C ASN A 42 -4.31 -12.90 -22.58
N ILE A 43 -5.60 -12.81 -22.22
CA ILE A 43 -6.11 -11.86 -21.23
C ILE A 43 -6.04 -12.49 -19.84
N GLN A 44 -5.33 -11.84 -18.93
CA GLN A 44 -5.25 -12.24 -17.53
C GLN A 44 -6.43 -11.67 -16.75
N ARG A 45 -7.54 -12.41 -16.75
CA ARG A 45 -8.73 -12.06 -15.95
C ARG A 45 -8.39 -11.94 -14.46
N ASN A 46 -9.20 -11.18 -13.70
CA ASN A 46 -8.98 -10.94 -12.26
C ASN A 46 -7.66 -10.22 -11.93
N THR A 47 -7.21 -9.32 -12.82
CA THR A 47 -6.05 -8.43 -12.57
C THR A 47 -6.45 -6.97 -12.39
N GLU A 48 -7.70 -6.63 -12.74
CA GLU A 48 -8.23 -5.28 -12.67
C GLU A 48 -8.52 -4.85 -11.23
N TYR A 49 -8.25 -3.59 -10.93
CA TYR A 49 -8.71 -2.91 -9.72
C TYR A 49 -8.83 -1.41 -9.99
N SER A 50 -9.49 -0.69 -9.08
CA SER A 50 -9.51 0.77 -9.06
C SER A 50 -8.96 1.28 -7.75
N GLN A 51 -8.37 2.46 -7.79
CA GLN A 51 -7.87 3.14 -6.60
C GLN A 51 -8.21 4.62 -6.66
N VAL A 52 -8.56 5.18 -5.51
CA VAL A 52 -8.74 6.61 -5.32
C VAL A 52 -7.65 7.10 -4.37
N ASP A 53 -6.90 8.10 -4.80
CA ASP A 53 -5.86 8.75 -4.01
C ASP A 53 -6.17 10.24 -3.87
N LEU A 54 -6.11 10.73 -2.64
CA LEU A 54 -6.20 12.14 -2.29
C LEU A 54 -4.91 12.56 -1.61
N PHE A 55 -4.28 13.61 -2.14
CA PHE A 55 -3.06 14.18 -1.59
C PHE A 55 -3.24 15.69 -1.43
N GLN A 56 -3.05 16.18 -0.20
CA GLN A 56 -3.07 17.61 0.07
C GLN A 56 -1.93 17.99 1.02
N LYS A 57 -1.21 19.05 0.63
CA LYS A 57 -0.13 19.61 1.41
C LYS A 57 -0.42 21.08 1.68
N PHE A 58 -0.29 21.50 2.93
CA PHE A 58 -0.41 22.89 3.34
C PHE A 58 0.91 23.38 3.92
N LEU A 59 1.22 24.66 3.68
CA LEU A 59 2.37 25.33 4.24
C LEU A 59 1.89 26.59 4.93
N PHE A 60 2.15 26.69 6.22
CA PHE A 60 1.81 27.85 7.03
C PHE A 60 3.08 28.47 7.59
N LYS A 61 3.13 29.80 7.57
CA LYS A 61 4.14 30.55 8.31
C LYS A 61 3.63 30.73 9.75
N VAL A 62 4.43 30.31 10.73
CA VAL A 62 4.08 30.40 12.16
C VAL A 62 5.07 31.34 12.84
N GLY A 63 4.59 32.51 13.26
CA GLY A 63 5.45 33.60 13.72
C GLY A 63 6.27 34.21 12.58
N GLU A 64 7.47 34.70 12.89
CA GLU A 64 8.27 35.46 11.93
C GLU A 64 9.09 34.59 10.98
N THR A 65 9.55 33.41 11.42
CA THR A 65 10.52 32.60 10.68
C THR A 65 10.13 31.12 10.53
N ASN A 66 9.29 30.58 11.42
CA ASN A 66 9.00 29.14 11.44
C ASN A 66 7.98 28.76 10.36
N LEU A 67 8.09 27.52 9.88
CA LEU A 67 7.20 26.97 8.85
C LEU A 67 6.57 25.68 9.35
N LEU A 68 5.25 25.61 9.32
CA LEU A 68 4.48 24.40 9.58
C LEU A 68 4.00 23.81 8.26
N ASN A 69 4.47 22.61 7.94
CA ASN A 69 3.96 21.81 6.84
C ASN A 69 2.93 20.82 7.37
N LEU A 70 1.78 20.68 6.70
CA LEU A 70 0.81 19.64 6.99
C LEU A 70 0.60 18.80 5.73
N ASN A 71 1.01 17.53 5.79
CA ASN A 71 0.81 16.56 4.73
C ASN A 71 -0.33 15.60 5.11
N ILE A 72 -1.35 15.53 4.27
CA ILE A 72 -2.49 14.63 4.42
C ILE A 72 -2.59 13.78 3.16
N GLN A 73 -2.63 12.46 3.32
CA GLN A 73 -2.81 11.51 2.23
C GLN A 73 -3.89 10.51 2.59
N PHE A 74 -4.79 10.26 1.66
CA PHE A 74 -5.80 9.21 1.77
C PHE A 74 -5.75 8.37 0.50
N SER A 75 -5.89 7.06 0.67
CA SER A 75 -5.91 6.10 -0.43
C SER A 75 -6.90 4.99 -0.10
N GLU A 76 -7.73 4.61 -1.08
CA GLU A 76 -8.64 3.49 -1.00
C GLU A 76 -8.69 2.74 -2.33
N SER A 77 -8.42 1.43 -2.29
CA SER A 77 -8.56 0.54 -3.45
C SER A 77 -9.93 -0.15 -3.48
N SER A 78 -10.32 -0.71 -4.63
CA SER A 78 -11.32 -1.79 -4.68
C SER A 78 -10.76 -3.09 -4.09
N ASP A 79 -11.55 -4.15 -4.13
CA ASP A 79 -11.01 -5.50 -3.97
C ASP A 79 -9.92 -5.73 -5.05
N ILE A 80 -8.81 -6.36 -4.65
CA ILE A 80 -7.67 -6.69 -5.53
C ILE A 80 -7.50 -8.20 -5.52
N ASP A 81 -7.83 -8.84 -6.64
CA ASP A 81 -7.72 -10.27 -6.83
C ASP A 81 -6.25 -10.72 -6.91
N ARG A 82 -5.97 -11.91 -6.38
CA ARG A 82 -4.66 -12.57 -6.47
C ARG A 82 -4.67 -13.53 -7.66
N TYR A 83 -4.41 -12.98 -8.84
CA TYR A 83 -4.34 -13.75 -10.08
C TYR A 83 -3.42 -14.98 -9.97
N ASP A 84 -2.26 -14.84 -9.34
CA ASP A 84 -1.29 -15.93 -9.11
C ASP A 84 -1.88 -17.09 -8.30
N GLN A 85 -2.86 -16.83 -7.43
CA GLN A 85 -3.55 -17.86 -6.64
C GLN A 85 -4.79 -18.38 -7.37
N LEU A 86 -5.54 -17.49 -8.02
CA LEU A 86 -6.75 -17.84 -8.76
C LEU A 86 -6.47 -18.69 -10.00
N SER A 87 -5.30 -18.53 -10.61
CA SER A 87 -4.85 -19.33 -11.78
C SER A 87 -4.29 -20.71 -11.42
N ILE A 88 -4.21 -21.08 -10.12
CA ILE A 88 -3.66 -22.39 -9.73
C ILE A 88 -4.63 -23.51 -10.15
N PRO A 89 -4.23 -24.43 -11.05
CA PRO A 89 -5.08 -25.51 -11.49
C PRO A 89 -5.21 -26.61 -10.41
N LYS A 90 -6.32 -27.35 -10.48
CA LYS A 90 -6.59 -28.55 -9.68
C LYS A 90 -7.39 -29.54 -10.53
N GLY A 91 -6.69 -30.41 -11.24
CA GLY A 91 -7.32 -31.28 -12.24
C GLY A 91 -7.91 -30.43 -13.36
N ASN A 92 -9.18 -30.66 -13.70
CA ASN A 92 -9.91 -29.92 -14.74
C ASN A 92 -10.60 -28.64 -14.20
N SER A 93 -10.25 -28.19 -13.00
CA SER A 93 -10.84 -27.02 -12.35
C SER A 93 -9.73 -26.14 -11.74
N LEU A 94 -10.11 -25.07 -11.05
CA LEU A 94 -9.20 -24.21 -10.31
C LEU A 94 -9.18 -24.59 -8.83
N LYS A 95 -8.07 -24.33 -8.15
CA LYS A 95 -7.94 -24.61 -6.71
C LYS A 95 -8.77 -23.64 -5.86
N PHE A 96 -8.78 -22.36 -6.24
CA PHE A 96 -9.40 -21.28 -5.48
C PHE A 96 -10.52 -20.64 -6.29
N ALA A 97 -11.69 -20.51 -5.64
CA ALA A 97 -12.80 -19.75 -6.18
C ALA A 97 -12.61 -18.27 -5.91
N GLU A 98 -12.13 -17.92 -4.72
CA GLU A 98 -11.83 -16.55 -4.34
C GLU A 98 -10.46 -16.51 -3.69
N TRP A 99 -9.68 -15.51 -4.06
CA TRP A 99 -8.50 -15.12 -3.32
C TRP A 99 -8.22 -13.66 -3.63
N TYR A 100 -8.52 -12.77 -2.69
CA TYR A 100 -8.37 -11.34 -2.90
C TYR A 100 -8.01 -10.61 -1.62
N TYR A 101 -7.33 -9.48 -1.79
CA TYR A 101 -7.27 -8.45 -0.76
C TYR A 101 -8.55 -7.63 -0.84
N GLY A 102 -9.21 -7.42 0.29
CA GLY A 102 -10.28 -6.43 0.37
C GLY A 102 -9.74 -5.01 0.20
N PRO A 103 -10.60 -3.97 0.25
CA PRO A 103 -10.20 -2.59 0.02
C PRO A 103 -9.05 -2.21 0.95
N GLN A 104 -7.90 -1.87 0.37
CA GLN A 104 -6.76 -1.37 1.12
C GLN A 104 -7.02 0.10 1.42
N LYS A 105 -7.21 0.44 2.69
CA LYS A 105 -7.43 1.83 3.11
C LYS A 105 -6.22 2.34 3.86
N ARG A 106 -5.69 3.48 3.43
CA ARG A 106 -4.57 4.16 4.08
C ARG A 106 -4.88 5.62 4.31
N LEU A 107 -4.69 6.07 5.54
CA LEU A 107 -4.70 7.48 5.93
C LEU A 107 -3.33 7.82 6.51
N LEU A 108 -2.69 8.87 6.00
CA LEU A 108 -1.49 9.48 6.57
C LEU A 108 -1.78 10.94 6.92
N ILE A 109 -1.43 11.33 8.14
CA ILE A 109 -1.39 12.72 8.59
C ILE A 109 0.00 12.97 9.15
N SER A 110 0.71 13.94 8.59
CA SER A 110 2.08 14.24 8.98
C SER A 110 2.33 15.75 9.06
N PRO A 111 2.20 16.35 10.25
CA PRO A 111 2.66 17.71 10.49
C PRO A 111 4.18 17.73 10.68
N SER A 112 4.83 18.70 10.07
CA SER A 112 6.27 18.95 10.17
C SER A 112 6.51 20.43 10.49
N LEU A 113 7.11 20.70 11.65
CA LEU A 113 7.47 22.05 12.07
C LEU A 113 8.96 22.26 11.82
N LYS A 114 9.26 23.25 10.98
CA LYS A 114 10.61 23.75 10.74
C LYS A 114 10.81 25.03 11.53
N ILE A 115 11.75 25.01 12.46
CA ILE A 115 12.09 26.14 13.32
C ILE A 115 13.44 26.74 12.95
N PHE A 116 13.54 28.07 13.08
CA PHE A 116 14.76 28.83 12.85
C PHE A 116 15.03 29.77 14.04
N PRO A 117 15.49 29.23 15.18
CA PRO A 117 15.60 30.01 16.41
C PRO A 117 16.82 30.95 16.46
N GLU A 118 17.68 30.95 15.43
CA GLU A 118 18.89 31.79 15.28
C GLU A 118 19.89 31.76 16.46
N ARG A 119 19.80 30.77 17.36
CA ARG A 119 20.66 30.67 18.55
C ARG A 119 22.02 30.04 18.22
N LYS A 120 23.04 30.32 19.04
CA LYS A 120 24.39 29.75 18.90
C LYS A 120 24.40 28.21 18.84
N PHE A 121 23.55 27.57 19.64
CA PHE A 121 23.51 26.11 19.80
C PHE A 121 22.46 25.40 18.94
N MET A 122 21.69 26.14 18.12
CA MET A 122 20.70 25.57 17.19
C MET A 122 20.28 26.62 16.16
N LYS A 123 20.60 26.39 14.88
CA LYS A 123 20.22 27.29 13.77
C LYS A 123 18.93 26.88 13.11
N LYS A 124 18.72 25.57 12.99
CA LYS A 124 17.55 24.98 12.37
C LYS A 124 17.18 23.69 13.08
N GLY A 125 15.88 23.50 13.27
CA GLY A 125 15.32 22.24 13.72
C GLY A 125 14.14 21.87 12.84
N ILE A 126 13.97 20.59 12.56
CA ILE A 126 12.78 20.05 11.90
C ILE A 126 12.25 18.95 12.81
N ILE A 127 11.00 19.08 13.23
CA ILE A 127 10.30 18.05 13.98
C ILE A 127 9.11 17.61 13.14
N THR A 128 9.05 16.33 12.81
CA THR A 128 7.98 15.74 12.01
C THR A 128 7.28 14.67 12.83
N LEU A 129 5.97 14.81 12.98
CA LEU A 129 5.11 13.76 13.51
C LEU A 129 4.45 13.04 12.35
N GLY A 130 4.15 11.77 12.54
CA GLY A 130 3.42 10.96 11.58
C GLY A 130 2.39 10.11 12.29
N PHE A 131 1.18 10.11 11.75
CA PHE A 131 0.14 9.15 12.09
C PHE A 131 -0.31 8.46 10.81
N GLN A 132 -0.24 7.12 10.81
CA GLN A 132 -0.77 6.30 9.73
C GLN A 132 -1.80 5.33 10.27
N LYS A 133 -2.90 5.19 9.55
CA LYS A 133 -3.89 4.12 9.75
C LYS A 133 -3.97 3.31 8.46
N ILE A 134 -3.77 2.01 8.57
CA ILE A 134 -3.80 1.06 7.47
C ILE A 134 -4.83 -0.03 7.81
N ASN A 135 -5.76 -0.26 6.90
CA ASN A 135 -6.71 -1.36 6.98
C ASN A 135 -6.57 -2.26 5.76
N GLU A 136 -6.38 -3.55 6.01
CA GLU A 136 -6.30 -4.58 4.99
C GLU A 136 -7.18 -5.76 5.39
N SER A 137 -7.74 -6.45 4.41
CA SER A 137 -8.35 -7.75 4.64
C SER A 137 -7.92 -8.74 3.56
N ARG A 138 -7.83 -10.00 3.91
CA ARG A 138 -7.50 -11.11 3.01
C ARG A 138 -8.62 -12.12 3.07
N ILE A 139 -9.17 -12.44 1.91
CA ILE A 139 -10.27 -13.38 1.79
C ILE A 139 -9.80 -14.50 0.87
N LYS A 140 -10.06 -15.75 1.27
CA LYS A 140 -9.85 -16.92 0.41
C LYS A 140 -10.95 -17.95 0.56
N ARG A 141 -11.29 -18.59 -0.54
CA ARG A 141 -12.24 -19.72 -0.60
C ARG A 141 -11.84 -20.66 -1.73
N LYS A 142 -11.87 -21.97 -1.45
CA LYS A 142 -11.60 -22.99 -2.48
C LYS A 142 -12.87 -23.23 -3.32
N PHE A 143 -12.69 -23.75 -4.53
CA PHE A 143 -13.81 -24.40 -5.21
C PHE A 143 -14.28 -25.63 -4.41
N ASN A 144 -15.56 -25.99 -4.53
CA ASN A 144 -16.20 -27.08 -3.77
C ASN A 144 -16.24 -26.90 -2.24
N THR A 145 -16.11 -25.66 -1.75
CA THR A 145 -16.37 -25.34 -0.35
C THR A 145 -17.10 -24.00 -0.23
N LEU A 146 -17.99 -23.94 0.77
CA LEU A 146 -18.67 -22.71 1.18
C LEU A 146 -17.88 -21.96 2.27
N ASN A 147 -16.90 -22.61 2.89
CA ASN A 147 -16.13 -22.00 3.96
C ASN A 147 -15.15 -20.97 3.40
N ARG A 148 -15.35 -19.72 3.79
CA ARG A 148 -14.49 -18.59 3.47
C ARG A 148 -13.60 -18.29 4.67
N SER A 149 -12.31 -18.13 4.43
CA SER A 149 -11.34 -17.71 5.44
C SER A 149 -11.10 -16.21 5.30
N HIS A 150 -11.11 -15.52 6.43
CA HIS A 150 -10.92 -14.08 6.54
C HIS A 150 -9.71 -13.79 7.42
N GLN A 151 -8.90 -12.83 7.02
CA GLN A 151 -7.89 -12.24 7.88
C GLN A 151 -8.02 -10.73 7.76
N ILE A 152 -8.28 -10.06 8.88
CA ILE A 152 -8.47 -8.60 8.93
C ILE A 152 -7.33 -8.01 9.72
N GLU A 153 -6.66 -7.00 9.16
CA GLU A 153 -5.54 -6.30 9.76
C GLU A 153 -5.90 -4.82 9.92
N ASP A 154 -5.81 -4.32 11.16
CA ASP A 154 -5.95 -2.91 11.52
C ASP A 154 -4.66 -2.46 12.19
N LEU A 155 -3.88 -1.65 11.46
CA LEU A 155 -2.57 -1.18 11.87
C LEU A 155 -2.61 0.34 12.06
N LYS A 156 -2.14 0.78 13.23
CA LYS A 156 -1.92 2.19 13.54
C LYS A 156 -0.45 2.42 13.80
N VAL A 157 0.15 3.37 13.11
CA VAL A 157 1.57 3.71 13.22
C VAL A 157 1.70 5.16 13.67
N PHE A 158 2.48 5.37 14.71
CA PHE A 158 2.90 6.68 15.18
C PHE A 158 4.40 6.83 14.97
N SER A 159 4.83 7.96 14.43
CA SER A 159 6.25 8.26 14.27
C SER A 159 6.57 9.68 14.70
N ILE A 160 7.80 9.85 15.19
CA ILE A 160 8.41 11.14 15.48
C ILE A 160 9.82 11.13 14.88
N ASN A 161 10.13 12.18 14.12
CA ASN A 161 11.45 12.42 13.57
C ASN A 161 11.90 13.83 13.96
N GLY A 162 13.14 13.96 14.42
CA GLY A 162 13.78 15.23 14.76
C GLY A 162 15.12 15.35 14.07
N ASP A 163 15.31 16.40 13.29
CA ASP A 163 16.55 16.75 12.60
C ASP A 163 17.02 18.14 13.05
N PHE A 164 18.25 18.28 13.54
CA PHE A 164 18.77 19.53 14.13
C PHE A 164 20.16 19.88 13.60
N ASP A 165 20.35 21.18 13.33
CA ASP A 165 21.56 21.76 12.76
C ASP A 165 22.19 22.71 13.81
N THR A 166 23.44 22.46 14.20
CA THR A 166 24.19 23.29 15.17
C THR A 166 25.59 23.66 14.66
N PHE A 167 26.17 24.75 15.18
CA PHE A 167 27.55 25.16 14.94
C PHE A 167 28.38 25.05 16.22
N PHE A 168 29.66 24.71 16.08
CA PHE A 168 30.63 24.80 17.17
C PHE A 168 31.64 25.92 16.87
N GLU A 169 31.78 26.88 17.80
CA GLU A 169 32.78 27.95 17.71
C GLU A 169 34.15 27.40 18.17
N GLY A 170 34.86 26.75 17.24
CA GLY A 170 36.21 26.23 17.46
C GLY A 170 37.04 26.31 16.17
N GLY A 171 37.60 27.49 15.87
CA GLY A 171 38.64 27.72 14.86
C GLY A 171 38.24 27.62 13.38
N HIS A 172 37.31 26.73 13.03
CA HIS A 172 36.76 26.56 11.68
C HIS A 172 35.26 26.29 11.81
N SER A 173 34.45 26.97 10.99
CA SER A 173 32.98 26.87 11.04
C SER A 173 32.49 25.48 10.63
N ASN A 174 32.44 24.55 11.59
CA ASN A 174 31.94 23.20 11.35
C ASN A 174 30.45 23.13 11.75
N ILE A 175 29.61 22.64 10.82
CA ILE A 175 28.20 22.32 11.07
C ILE A 175 28.13 20.87 11.57
N ILE A 176 27.40 20.64 12.66
CA ILE A 176 27.09 19.29 13.16
C ILE A 176 25.59 19.04 12.93
N TRP A 177 25.29 17.85 12.41
CA TRP A 177 23.93 17.35 12.21
C TRP A 177 23.60 16.33 13.29
N ALA A 178 22.44 16.48 13.93
CA ALA A 178 21.90 15.50 14.85
C ALA A 178 20.52 15.04 14.38
N ARG A 179 20.30 13.71 14.35
CA ARG A 179 19.04 13.08 13.94
C ARG A 179 18.55 12.11 15.00
N ILE A 180 17.26 12.19 15.33
CA ILE A 180 16.55 11.26 16.22
C ILE A 180 15.30 10.77 15.51
N HIS A 181 15.11 9.45 15.44
CA HIS A 181 13.92 8.84 14.87
C HIS A 181 13.36 7.79 15.83
N LEU A 182 12.05 7.84 16.08
CA LEU A 182 11.32 6.84 16.84
C LEU A 182 9.99 6.54 16.15
N GLN A 183 9.66 5.25 16.07
CA GLN A 183 8.41 4.77 15.49
C GLN A 183 7.80 3.70 16.38
N LEU A 184 6.49 3.82 16.62
CA LEU A 184 5.68 2.86 17.35
C LEU A 184 4.56 2.34 16.43
N GLN A 185 4.34 1.03 16.44
CA GLN A 185 3.30 0.37 15.67
C GLN A 185 2.37 -0.41 16.60
N LEU A 186 1.06 -0.20 16.45
CA LEU A 186 0.01 -0.93 17.16
C LEU A 186 -0.75 -1.77 16.15
N PHE A 187 -0.72 -3.09 16.33
CA PHE A 187 -1.30 -4.06 15.42
C PHE A 187 -2.45 -4.83 16.06
N LYS A 188 -3.58 -4.93 15.35
CA LYS A 188 -4.68 -5.83 15.68
C LYS A 188 -4.99 -6.70 14.47
N SER A 189 -4.89 -8.02 14.62
CA SER A 189 -5.28 -8.99 13.60
C SER A 189 -6.40 -9.89 14.11
N ILE A 190 -7.40 -10.11 13.27
CA ILE A 190 -8.52 -11.02 13.49
C ILE A 190 -8.44 -12.08 12.39
N ARG A 191 -8.53 -13.36 12.76
CA ARG A 191 -8.48 -14.52 11.86
C ARG A 191 -9.71 -15.40 12.04
#